data_AF-A0A0F8WJM1-F1
#
_entry.id   AF-A0A0F8WJM1-F1
#
_cell.length_a   1.000
_cell.length_b   1.000
_cell.length_c   1.000
_cell.angle_alpha   90.00
_cell.angle_beta   90.00
_cell.angle_gamma   90.00
#
_symmetry.space_group_name_H-M   'P 1'
#
loop_
_entity.id
_entity.type
_entity.pdbx_description
1 polymer ?
#
loop_
_entity_poly.entity_id
_entity_poly.type
_entity_poly.pdbx_seq_one_letter_code
_entity_poly.pdbx_strand_id
1 'polypeptide(L)'
;STTADADATLVNILSTGALAVANDGACLEIEETGATQATTYAVRIASTSNESLHVDSGVVLVDETVKATGGFFNAIEVVTGTNVITVAEVGKTFVLNSVTEFVSTLPTASLAAGITYRFIVGAAPADADYTISTGNTHENLFYGMVMEAETDTTNDGPTAQAQDLITITRAVAVVGDWIEVTGDGTNWYVSGMSAADGAFVFSTQ
;
A
#
# COMPACT_ATOMS: atom_id res chain seq x y z
N SER A 1 5.88 38.26 -26.58
CA SER A 1 4.49 38.10 -27.03
C SER A 1 3.75 37.35 -25.94
N THR A 2 3.03 38.11 -25.11
CA THR A 2 2.24 37.61 -23.98
C THR A 2 0.83 37.34 -24.46
N THR A 3 0.49 36.08 -24.71
CA THR A 3 -0.92 35.67 -24.69
C THR A 3 -1.28 35.43 -23.24
N ALA A 4 -1.87 36.46 -22.64
CA ALA A 4 -2.58 36.36 -21.38
C ALA A 4 -3.80 35.46 -21.61
N ASP A 5 -3.83 34.30 -20.97
CA ASP A 5 -5.09 33.61 -20.73
C ASP A 5 -5.75 34.22 -19.49
N ALA A 6 -7.04 34.48 -19.62
CA ALA A 6 -7.85 35.24 -18.70
C ALA A 6 -7.98 34.55 -17.34
N ASP A 7 -7.99 35.36 -16.28
CA ASP A 7 -8.38 35.06 -14.89
C ASP A 7 -7.38 34.33 -13.96
N ALA A 8 -6.08 34.29 -14.27
CA ALA A 8 -5.07 33.85 -13.30
C ALA A 8 -4.26 35.03 -12.72
N THR A 9 -4.43 35.32 -11.42
CA THR A 9 -3.48 36.14 -10.66
C THR A 9 -2.27 35.28 -10.32
N LEU A 10 -1.33 35.17 -11.27
CA LEU A 10 -0.09 34.41 -11.06
C LEU A 10 0.91 35.25 -10.26
N VAL A 11 1.30 34.77 -9.08
CA VAL A 11 2.51 35.25 -8.39
C VAL A 11 3.65 34.33 -8.79
N ASN A 12 4.57 34.85 -9.62
CA ASN A 12 5.74 34.11 -10.07
C ASN A 12 6.98 34.61 -9.30
N ILE A 13 7.61 33.72 -8.53
CA ILE A 13 8.86 34.01 -7.82
C ILE A 13 9.99 33.37 -8.62
N LEU A 14 10.71 34.18 -9.41
CA LEU A 14 11.83 33.72 -10.23
C LEU A 14 13.17 34.09 -9.59
N SER A 15 14.09 33.15 -9.50
CA SER A 15 15.51 33.46 -9.30
C SER A 15 16.20 33.59 -10.66
N THR A 16 16.80 34.75 -10.93
CA THR A 16 17.55 35.01 -12.18
C THR A 16 19.06 34.78 -12.01
N GLY A 17 19.48 34.15 -10.90
CA GLY A 17 20.88 33.81 -10.62
C GLY A 17 21.34 32.50 -11.26
N ALA A 18 22.66 32.26 -11.29
CA ALA A 18 23.24 30.99 -11.77
C ALA A 18 23.02 29.86 -10.76
N LEU A 19 21.80 29.34 -10.68
CA LEU A 19 21.40 28.28 -9.74
C LEU A 19 22.25 27.00 -9.85
N ALA A 20 22.83 26.76 -11.03
CA ALA A 20 23.68 25.60 -11.32
C ALA A 20 25.04 25.59 -10.58
N VAL A 21 25.44 26.69 -9.93
CA VAL A 21 26.68 26.78 -9.12
C VAL A 21 26.43 26.92 -7.62
N ALA A 22 25.17 26.87 -7.17
CA ALA A 22 24.85 26.82 -5.74
C ALA A 22 25.01 25.37 -5.22
N ASN A 23 25.79 25.17 -4.16
CA ASN A 23 25.97 23.85 -3.55
C ASN A 23 24.66 23.26 -3.01
N ASP A 24 23.70 24.12 -2.64
CA ASP A 24 22.44 23.74 -1.99
C ASP A 24 21.19 24.09 -2.84
N GLY A 25 21.38 24.48 -4.12
CA GLY A 25 20.28 24.80 -5.03
C GLY A 25 19.55 26.13 -4.76
N ALA A 26 18.26 26.20 -5.14
CA ALA A 26 17.38 27.34 -4.87
C ALA A 26 16.50 27.03 -3.66
N CYS A 27 16.53 27.88 -2.63
CA CYS A 27 15.66 27.75 -1.45
C CYS A 27 14.59 28.86 -1.45
N LEU A 28 13.34 28.48 -1.18
CA LEU A 28 12.30 29.40 -0.75
C LEU A 28 12.19 29.31 0.77
N GLU A 29 12.78 30.27 1.47
CA GLU A 29 12.75 30.34 2.93
C GLU A 29 11.69 31.36 3.38
N ILE A 30 10.81 30.94 4.29
CA ILE A 30 9.80 31.80 4.91
C ILE A 30 9.93 31.65 6.42
N GLU A 31 10.56 32.64 7.05
CA GLU A 31 10.81 32.69 8.50
C GLU A 31 9.86 33.69 9.16
N GLU A 32 9.02 33.24 10.09
CA GLU A 32 8.23 34.12 10.96
C GLU A 32 8.98 34.32 12.29
N THR A 33 9.34 35.56 12.63
CA THR A 33 9.94 35.92 13.93
C THR A 33 9.00 36.83 14.74
N GLY A 34 8.77 36.53 16.02
CA GLY A 34 7.91 37.34 16.90
C GLY A 34 7.10 36.55 17.93
N ALA A 35 6.37 37.25 18.81
CA ALA A 35 5.54 36.62 19.85
C ALA A 35 4.36 35.83 19.27
N THR A 36 4.06 34.69 19.88
CA THR A 36 3.03 33.72 19.48
C THR A 36 1.64 34.36 19.28
N GLN A 37 1.16 34.42 18.04
CA GLN A 37 -0.27 34.63 17.74
C GLN A 37 -0.89 33.32 17.25
N ALA A 38 -2.03 32.95 17.82
CA ALA A 38 -2.65 31.62 17.70
C ALA A 38 -3.17 31.24 16.29
N THR A 39 -2.89 32.04 15.26
CA THR A 39 -3.50 31.95 13.93
C THR A 39 -2.54 32.24 12.76
N THR A 40 -1.23 32.39 12.99
CA THR A 40 -0.27 32.60 11.90
C THR A 40 0.23 31.29 11.32
N TYR A 41 0.37 31.27 9.99
CA TYR A 41 1.02 30.22 9.23
C TYR A 41 2.13 30.90 8.42
N ALA A 42 3.37 30.42 8.53
CA ALA A 42 4.44 30.86 7.63
C ALA A 42 4.03 30.68 6.17
N VAL A 43 3.34 29.56 5.88
CA VAL A 43 2.72 29.30 4.57
C VAL A 43 1.33 28.71 4.77
N ARG A 44 0.29 29.38 4.25
CA ARG A 44 -1.07 28.83 4.16
C ARG A 44 -1.43 28.61 2.69
N ILE A 45 -1.50 27.36 2.27
CA ILE A 45 -2.01 26.99 0.95
C ILE A 45 -3.42 26.44 1.11
N ALA A 46 -4.41 27.26 0.75
CA ALA A 46 -5.81 26.90 0.85
C ALA A 46 -6.44 26.95 -0.55
N SER A 47 -7.07 25.85 -0.94
CA SER A 47 -7.80 25.72 -2.19
C SER A 47 -9.11 25.00 -1.90
N THR A 48 -10.19 25.47 -2.49
CA THR A 48 -11.52 24.85 -2.38
C THR A 48 -11.85 23.93 -3.54
N SER A 49 -10.97 23.85 -4.55
CA SER A 49 -11.27 23.19 -5.82
C SER A 49 -10.09 22.45 -6.47
N ASN A 50 -8.87 22.62 -5.95
CA ASN A 50 -7.64 22.05 -6.50
C ASN A 50 -6.76 21.49 -5.38
N GLU A 51 -5.84 20.58 -5.72
CA GLU A 51 -4.77 20.12 -4.83
C GLU A 51 -3.97 21.33 -4.32
N SER A 52 -3.93 21.51 -3.00
CA SER A 52 -3.17 22.61 -2.38
C SER A 52 -1.66 22.36 -2.43
N LEU A 53 -1.23 21.11 -2.57
CA LEU A 53 0.16 20.73 -2.72
C LEU A 53 0.23 19.52 -3.65
N HIS A 54 0.79 19.71 -4.84
CA HIS A 54 1.04 18.63 -5.80
C HIS A 54 2.55 18.43 -5.94
N VAL A 55 2.99 17.19 -5.75
CA VAL A 55 4.39 16.79 -5.93
C VAL A 55 4.40 15.74 -7.02
N ASP A 56 4.67 16.18 -8.25
CA ASP A 56 4.60 15.35 -9.47
C ASP A 56 5.48 14.09 -9.38
N SER A 57 6.61 14.18 -8.67
CA SER A 57 7.50 13.06 -8.38
C SER A 57 8.42 13.38 -7.20
N GLY A 58 8.87 12.36 -6.47
CA GLY A 58 9.81 12.49 -5.36
C GLY A 58 9.21 12.22 -3.97
N VAL A 59 9.94 12.61 -2.93
CA VAL A 59 9.58 12.39 -1.52
C VAL A 59 9.27 13.72 -0.85
N VAL A 60 8.17 13.79 -0.11
CA VAL A 60 7.92 14.89 0.84
C VAL A 60 8.51 14.49 2.18
N LEU A 61 9.63 15.09 2.56
CA LEU A 61 10.21 14.93 3.89
C LEU A 61 9.50 15.88 4.85
N VAL A 62 8.94 15.34 5.93
CA VAL A 62 8.40 16.13 7.04
C VAL A 62 9.14 15.68 8.29
N ASP A 63 9.85 16.59 8.94
CA ASP A 63 10.63 16.31 10.16
C ASP A 63 9.74 16.40 11.43
N GLU A 64 8.54 16.98 11.30
CA GLU A 64 7.56 17.11 12.36
C GLU A 64 6.28 16.30 12.11
N THR A 65 5.36 16.39 13.08
CA THR A 65 4.06 15.71 12.99
C THR A 65 3.20 16.27 11.86
N VAL A 66 2.78 15.41 10.95
CA VAL A 66 1.70 15.69 9.99
C VAL A 66 0.35 15.42 10.66
N LYS A 67 -0.52 16.43 10.72
CA LYS A 67 -1.90 16.27 11.18
C LYS A 67 -2.87 16.43 10.01
N ALA A 68 -3.46 15.34 9.56
CA ALA A 68 -4.58 15.37 8.62
C ALA A 68 -5.91 15.52 9.37
N THR A 69 -6.79 16.41 8.90
CA THR A 69 -8.19 16.47 9.36
C THR A 69 -9.04 15.72 8.32
N GLY A 70 -9.05 14.38 8.43
CA GLY A 70 -9.60 13.45 7.44
C GLY A 70 -9.02 12.04 7.64
N GLY A 71 -9.30 11.12 6.71
CA GLY A 71 -8.70 9.78 6.69
C GLY A 71 -7.63 9.66 5.62
N PHE A 72 -6.67 8.75 5.83
CA PHE A 72 -5.89 8.19 4.73
C PHE A 72 -6.68 7.00 4.17
N PHE A 73 -6.82 6.93 2.86
CA PHE A 73 -7.41 5.76 2.21
C PHE A 73 -6.29 4.85 1.70
N ASN A 74 -6.42 3.56 1.97
CA ASN A 74 -5.60 2.57 1.30
C ASN A 74 -6.06 2.47 -0.15
N ALA A 75 -5.12 2.60 -1.10
CA ALA A 75 -5.45 2.40 -2.51
C ALA A 75 -5.93 0.97 -2.75
N ILE A 76 -6.93 0.83 -3.62
CA ILE A 76 -7.52 -0.46 -3.99
C ILE A 76 -7.10 -0.81 -5.41
N GLU A 77 -6.72 -2.06 -5.62
CA GLU A 77 -6.48 -2.63 -6.92
C GLU A 77 -7.40 -3.83 -7.13
N VAL A 78 -8.18 -3.83 -8.23
CA VAL A 78 -8.97 -4.99 -8.63
C VAL A 78 -8.10 -5.86 -9.52
N VAL A 79 -7.68 -7.01 -9.01
CA VAL A 79 -6.77 -7.92 -9.70
C VAL A 79 -7.59 -8.95 -10.48
N THR A 80 -7.36 -9.00 -11.78
CA THR A 80 -8.10 -9.85 -12.73
C THR A 80 -7.19 -10.88 -13.43
N GLY A 81 -5.92 -10.95 -13.06
CA GLY A 81 -4.92 -11.86 -13.63
C GLY A 81 -3.60 -11.79 -12.85
N THR A 82 -2.61 -12.60 -13.26
CA THR A 82 -1.31 -12.67 -12.59
C THR A 82 -0.65 -11.31 -12.45
N ASN A 83 -0.18 -10.98 -11.26
CA ASN A 83 0.52 -9.74 -10.98
C ASN A 83 1.79 -9.97 -10.13
N VAL A 84 2.77 -9.10 -10.33
CA VAL A 84 4.00 -9.02 -9.54
C VAL A 84 3.92 -7.71 -8.77
N ILE A 85 3.78 -7.83 -7.45
CA ILE A 85 3.59 -6.71 -6.54
C ILE A 85 4.95 -6.11 -6.19
N THR A 86 5.00 -4.78 -6.21
CA THR A 86 6.21 -4.01 -5.92
C THR A 86 6.07 -3.22 -4.63
N VAL A 87 7.20 -2.83 -4.04
CA VAL A 87 7.24 -2.00 -2.83
C VAL A 87 6.56 -0.63 -3.00
N ALA A 88 6.41 -0.14 -4.23
CA ALA A 88 5.70 1.10 -4.53
C ALA A 88 4.18 1.00 -4.26
N GLU A 89 3.68 -0.21 -4.03
CA GLU A 89 2.28 -0.52 -3.82
C GLU A 89 1.95 -0.75 -2.34
N VAL A 90 2.86 -0.35 -1.45
CA VAL A 90 2.73 -0.45 0.00
C VAL A 90 1.35 0.02 0.48
N GLY A 91 0.74 -0.76 1.37
CA GLY A 91 -0.55 -0.45 1.98
C GLY A 91 -1.76 -0.68 1.07
N LYS A 92 -1.57 -1.08 -0.20
CA LYS A 92 -2.69 -1.39 -1.09
C LYS A 92 -3.50 -2.59 -0.59
N THR A 93 -4.80 -2.55 -0.90
CA THR A 93 -5.69 -3.70 -0.84
C THR A 93 -5.95 -4.23 -2.25
N PHE A 94 -5.59 -5.48 -2.48
CA PHE A 94 -5.83 -6.22 -3.71
C PHE A 94 -7.14 -7.00 -3.59
N VAL A 95 -8.10 -6.68 -4.44
CA VAL A 95 -9.38 -7.40 -4.55
C VAL A 95 -9.25 -8.41 -5.68
N LEU A 96 -9.15 -9.68 -5.32
CA LEU A 96 -9.02 -10.81 -6.25
C LEU A 96 -10.38 -11.08 -6.89
N ASN A 97 -10.55 -10.69 -8.16
CA ASN A 97 -11.84 -10.69 -8.82
C ASN A 97 -11.71 -11.19 -10.26
N SER A 98 -11.52 -12.49 -10.42
CA SER A 98 -11.40 -13.14 -11.71
C SER A 98 -12.27 -14.39 -11.79
N VAL A 99 -12.59 -14.79 -13.03
CA VAL A 99 -13.18 -16.10 -13.36
C VAL A 99 -12.12 -17.13 -13.74
N THR A 100 -10.87 -16.68 -13.91
CA THR A 100 -9.68 -17.52 -14.11
C THR A 100 -8.68 -17.15 -13.05
N GLU A 101 -8.48 -18.02 -12.07
CA GLU A 101 -7.62 -17.77 -10.93
C GLU A 101 -6.14 -17.72 -11.33
N PHE A 102 -5.33 -17.08 -10.50
CA PHE A 102 -3.98 -16.63 -10.85
C PHE A 102 -3.06 -16.57 -9.63
N VAL A 103 -1.81 -16.20 -9.88
CA VAL A 103 -0.76 -16.01 -8.87
C VAL A 103 -0.53 -14.51 -8.64
N SER A 104 -0.50 -14.09 -7.39
CA SER A 104 0.04 -12.80 -6.97
C SER A 104 1.41 -13.01 -6.32
N THR A 105 2.46 -12.45 -6.92
CA THR A 105 3.83 -12.60 -6.42
C THR A 105 4.22 -11.37 -5.60
N LEU A 106 4.57 -11.56 -4.33
CA LEU A 106 5.03 -10.50 -3.44
C LEU A 106 6.41 -9.97 -3.85
N PRO A 107 6.83 -8.78 -3.40
CA PRO A 107 8.22 -8.35 -3.57
C PRO A 107 9.18 -9.25 -2.78
N THR A 108 10.47 -9.18 -3.10
CA THR A 108 11.52 -9.81 -2.28
C THR A 108 11.46 -9.28 -0.84
N ALA A 109 11.48 -10.19 0.15
CA ALA A 109 11.27 -9.82 1.56
C ALA A 109 12.27 -8.76 2.05
N SER A 110 13.53 -8.81 1.60
CA SER A 110 14.58 -7.84 1.96
C SER A 110 14.30 -6.39 1.54
N LEU A 111 13.37 -6.18 0.62
CA LEU A 111 12.93 -4.84 0.19
C LEU A 111 11.65 -4.38 0.90
N ALA A 112 11.02 -5.24 1.70
CA ALA A 112 9.66 -5.05 2.19
C ALA A 112 9.55 -4.84 3.71
N ALA A 113 10.59 -4.30 4.35
CA ALA A 113 10.55 -4.01 5.78
C ALA A 113 9.49 -2.92 6.11
N GLY A 114 8.56 -3.25 7.01
CA GLY A 114 7.50 -2.34 7.45
C GLY A 114 6.36 -2.16 6.45
N ILE A 115 6.29 -3.01 5.42
CA ILE A 115 5.25 -2.96 4.39
C ILE A 115 4.18 -4.00 4.67
N THR A 116 2.92 -3.61 4.48
CA THR A 116 1.75 -4.48 4.60
C THR A 116 0.93 -4.45 3.32
N TYR A 117 0.47 -5.63 2.88
CA TYR A 117 -0.48 -5.80 1.78
C TYR A 117 -1.68 -6.62 2.24
N ARG A 118 -2.88 -6.25 1.79
CA ARG A 118 -4.10 -7.01 2.04
C ARG A 118 -4.66 -7.59 0.75
N PHE A 119 -5.11 -8.83 0.80
CA PHE A 119 -5.80 -9.53 -0.27
C PHE A 119 -7.21 -9.88 0.19
N ILE A 120 -8.21 -9.59 -0.64
CA ILE A 120 -9.61 -9.87 -0.36
C ILE A 120 -10.19 -10.64 -1.55
N VAL A 121 -10.92 -11.71 -1.27
CA VAL A 121 -11.68 -12.44 -2.29
C VAL A 121 -12.87 -11.57 -2.73
N GLY A 122 -12.79 -11.04 -3.94
CA GLY A 122 -13.86 -10.28 -4.60
C GLY A 122 -14.77 -11.15 -5.48
N ALA A 123 -14.20 -12.19 -6.10
CA ALA A 123 -14.92 -13.29 -6.72
C ALA A 123 -14.40 -14.62 -6.18
N ALA A 124 -15.31 -15.47 -5.72
CA ALA A 124 -14.97 -16.79 -5.17
C ALA A 124 -14.27 -17.65 -6.26
N PRO A 125 -13.14 -18.30 -5.94
CA PRO A 125 -12.45 -19.18 -6.87
C PRO A 125 -13.31 -20.42 -7.19
N ALA A 126 -13.45 -20.74 -8.46
CA ALA A 126 -14.33 -21.80 -8.97
C ALA A 126 -13.56 -22.93 -9.65
N ASP A 127 -12.71 -22.62 -10.63
CA ASP A 127 -12.08 -23.63 -11.50
C ASP A 127 -10.66 -23.97 -11.05
N ALA A 128 -9.91 -22.99 -10.54
CA ALA A 128 -8.60 -23.13 -9.92
C ALA A 128 -8.53 -22.32 -8.62
N ASP A 129 -7.37 -22.35 -7.96
CA ASP A 129 -7.13 -21.65 -6.71
C ASP A 129 -6.43 -20.30 -7.00
N TYR A 130 -6.76 -19.23 -6.27
CA TYR A 130 -5.84 -18.08 -6.24
C TYR A 130 -4.64 -18.45 -5.38
N THR A 131 -3.47 -17.92 -5.71
CA THR A 131 -2.29 -18.12 -4.89
C THR A 131 -1.54 -16.82 -4.65
N ILE A 132 -0.94 -16.71 -3.47
CA ILE A 132 0.00 -15.64 -3.12
C ILE A 132 1.33 -16.32 -2.84
N SER A 133 2.37 -15.95 -3.59
CA SER A 133 3.71 -16.50 -3.43
C SER A 133 4.67 -15.46 -2.92
N THR A 134 5.73 -15.90 -2.23
CA THR A 134 6.90 -15.06 -2.00
C THR A 134 7.55 -14.63 -3.32
N GLY A 135 8.34 -13.56 -3.29
CA GLY A 135 8.95 -12.95 -4.49
C GLY A 135 9.89 -13.87 -5.23
N ASN A 136 10.45 -14.88 -4.55
CA ASN A 136 10.98 -16.08 -5.18
C ASN A 136 10.22 -17.30 -4.63
N THR A 137 9.90 -18.25 -5.51
CA THR A 137 9.43 -19.58 -5.09
C THR A 137 10.54 -20.25 -4.26
N HIS A 138 10.21 -20.93 -3.17
CA HIS A 138 11.10 -21.68 -2.24
C HIS A 138 11.82 -20.87 -1.14
N GLU A 139 11.40 -19.64 -0.81
CA GLU A 139 12.05 -18.88 0.27
C GLU A 139 11.61 -19.30 1.69
N ASN A 140 10.44 -19.94 1.82
CA ASN A 140 9.89 -20.43 3.09
C ASN A 140 9.78 -19.34 4.17
N LEU A 141 9.24 -18.17 3.79
CA LEU A 141 9.25 -16.96 4.62
C LEU A 141 7.91 -16.61 5.27
N PHE A 142 6.82 -17.36 5.00
CA PHE A 142 5.53 -17.12 5.63
C PHE A 142 5.45 -17.75 7.04
N TYR A 143 5.03 -16.92 7.99
CA TYR A 143 4.75 -17.28 9.37
C TYR A 143 3.46 -16.63 9.86
N GLY A 144 2.63 -17.35 10.61
CA GLY A 144 1.38 -16.80 11.15
C GLY A 144 0.21 -17.75 10.94
N MET A 145 -1.02 -17.24 10.98
CA MET A 145 -2.21 -18.09 10.83
C MET A 145 -3.41 -17.31 10.27
N VAL A 146 -4.37 -18.03 9.74
CA VAL A 146 -5.71 -17.50 9.41
C VAL A 146 -6.71 -18.05 10.40
N MET A 147 -7.58 -17.17 10.90
CA MET A 147 -8.72 -17.57 11.73
C MET A 147 -9.87 -18.01 10.84
N GLU A 148 -10.48 -19.16 11.12
CA GLU A 148 -11.60 -19.65 10.32
C GLU A 148 -12.88 -19.55 11.15
N ALA A 149 -13.92 -18.93 10.58
CA ALA A 149 -15.22 -18.76 11.22
C ALA A 149 -16.06 -20.04 11.11
N GLU A 150 -15.47 -21.15 11.53
CA GLU A 150 -16.04 -22.48 11.45
C GLU A 150 -16.72 -22.88 12.78
N THR A 151 -17.41 -24.02 12.80
CA THR A 151 -18.02 -24.51 14.05
C THR A 151 -16.94 -25.20 14.85
N ASP A 152 -16.25 -24.44 15.72
CA ASP A 152 -15.15 -24.89 16.61
C ASP A 152 -15.04 -26.42 16.73
N THR A 153 -14.22 -27.00 15.85
CA THR A 153 -13.86 -28.41 15.87
C THR A 153 -12.52 -28.59 16.61
N THR A 154 -11.88 -29.75 16.45
CA THR A 154 -10.52 -29.96 16.97
C THR A 154 -9.44 -29.43 16.03
N ASN A 155 -9.81 -28.81 14.91
CA ASN A 155 -8.87 -28.26 13.94
C ASN A 155 -8.66 -26.78 14.24
N ASP A 156 -7.45 -26.43 14.67
CA ASP A 156 -7.06 -25.03 14.78
C ASP A 156 -6.75 -24.52 13.36
N GLY A 157 -7.23 -23.33 13.00
CA GLY A 157 -7.11 -22.78 11.64
C GLY A 157 -5.70 -22.84 11.03
N PRO A 158 -5.56 -22.73 9.71
CA PRO A 158 -4.32 -23.03 9.00
C PRO A 158 -3.19 -22.11 9.50
N THR A 159 -2.05 -22.72 9.79
CA THR A 159 -0.86 -22.05 10.33
C THR A 159 0.29 -22.16 9.33
N ALA A 160 0.90 -21.02 9.01
CA ALA A 160 2.14 -20.95 8.26
C ALA A 160 3.32 -21.07 9.23
N GLN A 161 4.20 -22.04 8.96
CA GLN A 161 5.50 -22.15 9.60
C GLN A 161 6.55 -22.46 8.53
N ALA A 162 7.31 -21.43 8.15
CA ALA A 162 8.31 -21.50 7.09
C ALA A 162 7.72 -22.03 5.76
N GLN A 163 6.64 -21.41 5.30
CA GLN A 163 5.95 -21.75 4.05
C GLN A 163 6.21 -20.68 3.00
N ASP A 164 5.93 -20.92 1.73
CA ASP A 164 6.20 -19.96 0.64
C ASP A 164 5.02 -19.75 -0.32
N LEU A 165 3.95 -20.51 -0.12
CA LEU A 165 2.72 -20.43 -0.89
C LEU A 165 1.50 -20.36 0.03
N ILE A 166 0.67 -19.35 -0.20
CA ILE A 166 -0.68 -19.23 0.34
C ILE A 166 -1.65 -19.58 -0.78
N THR A 167 -2.45 -20.61 -0.58
CA THR A 167 -3.50 -21.02 -1.51
C THR A 167 -4.85 -20.57 -0.96
N ILE A 168 -5.63 -19.90 -1.80
CA ILE A 168 -7.02 -19.54 -1.54
C ILE A 168 -7.89 -20.53 -2.30
N THR A 169 -8.44 -21.48 -1.56
CA THR A 169 -8.96 -22.74 -2.09
C THR A 169 -10.26 -22.56 -2.86
N ARG A 170 -10.30 -23.09 -4.09
CA ARG A 170 -11.48 -23.14 -4.94
C ARG A 170 -12.66 -23.82 -4.23
N ALA A 171 -13.87 -23.36 -4.53
CA ALA A 171 -15.13 -23.89 -4.01
C ALA A 171 -15.29 -23.88 -2.47
N VAL A 172 -14.28 -23.42 -1.72
CA VAL A 172 -14.31 -23.28 -0.26
C VAL A 172 -14.26 -21.81 0.13
N ALA A 173 -13.28 -21.07 -0.42
CA ALA A 173 -13.17 -19.64 -0.18
C ALA A 173 -14.36 -18.89 -0.79
N VAL A 174 -14.86 -17.91 -0.06
CA VAL A 174 -16.03 -17.11 -0.44
C VAL A 174 -15.69 -15.63 -0.50
N VAL A 175 -16.56 -14.86 -1.16
CA VAL A 175 -16.42 -13.40 -1.23
C VAL A 175 -16.38 -12.80 0.18
N GLY A 176 -15.36 -12.00 0.45
CA GLY A 176 -15.11 -11.37 1.75
C GLY A 176 -14.06 -12.07 2.60
N ASP A 177 -13.64 -13.29 2.26
CA ASP A 177 -12.46 -13.91 2.85
C ASP A 177 -11.23 -13.03 2.57
N TRP A 178 -10.34 -12.90 3.56
CA TRP A 178 -9.21 -11.99 3.43
C TRP A 178 -7.98 -12.47 4.19
N ILE A 179 -6.83 -12.04 3.68
CA ILE A 179 -5.54 -12.27 4.30
C ILE A 179 -4.63 -11.06 4.12
N GLU A 180 -3.78 -10.81 5.09
CA GLU A 180 -2.82 -9.72 5.13
C GLU A 180 -1.42 -10.29 5.38
N VAL A 181 -0.45 -9.71 4.70
CA VAL A 181 0.97 -10.08 4.82
C VAL A 181 1.78 -8.83 5.16
N THR A 182 2.59 -8.92 6.22
CA THR A 182 3.46 -7.84 6.69
C THR A 182 4.91 -8.29 6.66
N GLY A 183 5.77 -7.54 5.98
CA GLY A 183 7.20 -7.83 5.89
C GLY A 183 8.03 -7.13 6.97
N ASP A 184 9.02 -7.82 7.54
CA ASP A 184 10.03 -7.20 8.44
C ASP A 184 11.41 -6.99 7.77
N GLY A 185 11.52 -7.27 6.47
CA GLY A 185 12.80 -7.29 5.77
C GLY A 185 13.46 -8.68 5.70
N THR A 186 12.89 -9.69 6.37
CA THR A 186 13.38 -11.07 6.38
C THR A 186 12.23 -12.06 6.15
N ASN A 187 11.17 -11.95 6.93
CA ASN A 187 10.00 -12.83 6.92
C ASN A 187 8.73 -12.06 6.53
N TRP A 188 7.72 -12.82 6.14
CA TRP A 188 6.35 -12.37 5.94
C TRP A 188 5.45 -12.91 7.05
N TYR A 189 4.88 -12.02 7.85
CA TYR A 189 3.91 -12.36 8.88
C TYR A 189 2.49 -12.29 8.34
N VAL A 190 1.74 -13.35 8.55
CA VAL A 190 0.43 -13.57 7.95
C VAL A 190 -0.66 -13.54 9.01
N SER A 191 -1.75 -12.83 8.70
CA SER A 191 -2.99 -12.87 9.46
C SER A 191 -4.19 -12.74 8.53
N GLY A 192 -5.30 -13.39 8.85
CA GLY A 192 -6.49 -13.31 8.02
C GLY A 192 -7.72 -13.90 8.68
N MET A 193 -8.82 -13.90 7.93
CA MET A 193 -10.05 -14.56 8.31
C MET A 193 -10.74 -15.22 7.10
N SER A 194 -11.31 -16.39 7.31
CA SER A 194 -12.21 -17.05 6.35
C SER A 194 -13.57 -17.36 6.95
N ALA A 195 -14.58 -17.54 6.09
CA ALA A 195 -15.90 -18.01 6.47
C ALA A 195 -16.00 -19.54 6.62
N ALA A 196 -15.08 -20.30 6.01
CA ALA A 196 -15.11 -21.76 5.96
C ALA A 196 -13.72 -22.36 6.23
N ASP A 197 -13.72 -23.55 6.85
CA ASP A 197 -12.50 -24.35 7.08
C ASP A 197 -11.85 -24.76 5.76
N GLY A 198 -10.54 -24.56 5.66
CA GLY A 198 -9.73 -24.90 4.50
C GLY A 198 -9.81 -23.90 3.35
N ALA A 199 -10.43 -22.73 3.57
CA ALA A 199 -10.44 -21.65 2.58
C ALA A 199 -9.03 -21.13 2.30
N PHE A 200 -8.14 -21.20 3.28
CA PHE A 200 -6.72 -20.91 3.13
C PHE A 200 -5.89 -22.15 3.43
N VAL A 201 -4.85 -22.39 2.62
CA VAL A 201 -3.87 -23.45 2.85
C VAL A 201 -2.47 -22.87 2.70
N PHE A 202 -1.60 -23.17 3.66
CA PHE A 202 -0.18 -22.85 3.56
C PHE A 202 0.61 -24.07 3.12
N SER A 203 1.51 -23.90 2.16
CA SER A 203 2.33 -24.98 1.64
C SER A 203 3.73 -24.49 1.27
N THR A 204 4.63 -25.47 1.14
CA THR A 204 5.94 -25.29 0.52
C THR A 204 5.84 -25.75 -0.93
N GLN A 205 6.41 -24.98 -1.86
CA GLN A 205 6.46 -25.35 -3.27
C GLN A 205 7.59 -26.35 -3.57
#